data_AF-A0A7X3K4C0-F1
#
_entry.id   AF-A0A7X3K4C0-F1
#
_cell.length_a   1.000
_cell.length_b   1.000
_cell.length_c   1.000
_cell.angle_alpha   90.00
_cell.angle_beta   90.00
_cell.angle_gamma   90.00
#
_symmetry.space_group_name_H-M   'P 1'
#
loop_
_entity.id
_entity.type
_entity.pdbx_description
1 polymer ?
#
loop_
_entity_poly.entity_id
_entity_poly.type
_entity_poly.pdbx_seq_one_letter_code
_entity_poly.pdbx_strand_id
1 'polypeptide(L)' 'MAKDSAELRHQAIITALASELERQAASGASRVDVDALASAVEAALDPDLPMAEGRRPSELNATNDD' A
#
# COMPACT_ATOMS: atom_id res chain seq x y z
N MET A 1 5.86 20.02 -4.08
CA MET A 1 6.12 18.71 -4.73
C MET A 1 6.97 17.78 -3.86
N ALA A 2 8.23 18.09 -3.48
CA ALA A 2 9.03 17.18 -2.63
C ALA A 2 8.57 17.07 -1.16
N LYS A 3 8.04 18.16 -0.58
CA LYS A 3 7.50 18.17 0.79
C LYS A 3 6.24 17.33 0.92
N ASP A 4 5.37 17.40 -0.10
CA ASP A 4 4.10 16.65 -0.16
C ASP A 4 4.35 15.13 -0.15
N SER A 5 5.39 14.66 -0.86
CA SER A 5 5.75 13.24 -0.87
C SER A 5 6.29 12.73 0.47
N ALA A 6 7.00 13.57 1.25
CA ALA A 6 7.50 13.18 2.56
C ALA A 6 6.38 13.08 3.61
N GLU A 7 5.43 14.00 3.55
CA GLU A 7 4.25 14.03 4.44
C GLU A 7 3.30 12.87 4.14
N LEU A 8 3.04 12.59 2.86
CA LEU A 8 2.27 11.41 2.43
C LEU A 8 2.94 10.10 2.88
N ARG A 9 4.27 9.98 2.75
CA ARG A 9 5.02 8.82 3.23
C ARG A 9 4.92 8.66 4.74
N HIS A 10 5.05 9.76 5.49
CA HIS A 10 4.92 9.72 6.94
C HIS A 10 3.52 9.26 7.36
N GLN A 11 2.48 9.75 6.70
CA GLN A 11 1.10 9.33 6.95
C GLN A 11 0.88 7.85 6.63
N ALA A 12 1.43 7.35 5.52
CA ALA A 12 1.35 5.93 5.16
C ALA A 12 2.00 5.02 6.22
N ILE A 13 3.15 5.42 6.75
CA ILE A 13 3.83 4.71 7.84
C ILE A 13 2.96 4.70 9.11
N ILE A 14 2.37 5.83 9.50
CA ILE A 14 1.48 5.91 10.67
C ILE A 14 0.30 4.96 10.50
N THR A 15 -0.33 4.96 9.33
CA THR A 15 -1.46 4.08 9.04
C THR A 15 -1.05 2.60 9.11
N ALA A 16 0.08 2.23 8.52
CA ALA A 16 0.58 0.85 8.56
C ALA A 16 0.87 0.39 9.99
N LEU A 17 1.56 1.21 10.79
CA LEU A 17 1.86 0.91 12.19
C LEU A 17 0.59 0.80 13.04
N ALA A 18 -0.39 1.68 12.85
CA ALA A 18 -1.65 1.62 13.58
C ALA A 18 -2.42 0.33 13.29
N SER A 19 -2.57 -0.02 12.00
CA SER A 19 -3.24 -1.26 11.59
C SER A 19 -2.52 -2.51 12.09
N GLU A 20 -1.19 -2.50 12.09
CA GLU A 20 -0.38 -3.60 12.63
C GLU A 20 -0.60 -3.78 14.14
N LEU A 21 -0.51 -2.70 14.91
CA LEU A 21 -0.73 -2.73 16.36
C LEU A 21 -2.14 -3.20 16.72
N GLU A 22 -3.16 -2.75 15.99
CA GLU A 22 -4.53 -3.22 16.16
C GLU A 22 -4.66 -4.71 15.86
N ARG A 23 -4.03 -5.22 14.80
CA ARG A 23 -4.04 -6.66 14.49
C ARG A 23 -3.37 -7.48 15.60
N GLN A 24 -2.21 -7.04 16.10
CA GLN A 24 -1.52 -7.73 17.19
C GLN A 24 -2.36 -7.74 18.46
N ALA A 25 -2.97 -6.61 18.83
CA ALA A 25 -3.88 -6.53 19.96
C ALA A 25 -5.09 -7.47 19.79
N ALA A 26 -5.71 -7.50 18.61
CA ALA A 26 -6.82 -8.38 18.29
C ALA A 26 -6.44 -9.88 18.32
N SER A 27 -5.20 -10.22 17.98
CA SER A 27 -4.67 -11.59 18.09
C SER A 27 -4.31 -12.00 19.52
N GLY A 28 -4.42 -11.09 20.50
CA GLY A 28 -4.04 -11.36 21.89
C GLY A 28 -2.53 -11.45 22.09
N ALA A 29 -1.73 -10.74 21.27
CA ALA A 29 -0.29 -10.73 21.40
C ALA A 29 0.11 -10.19 22.79
N SER A 30 0.86 -11.00 23.55
CA SER A 30 1.35 -10.61 24.88
C SER A 30 2.54 -9.64 24.83
N ARG A 31 3.16 -9.51 23.67
CA ARG A 31 4.26 -8.59 23.35
C ARG A 31 4.08 -8.08 21.94
N VAL A 32 4.67 -6.92 21.68
CA VAL A 32 4.75 -6.35 20.33
C VAL A 32 5.66 -7.23 19.47
N ASP A 33 5.15 -7.68 18.33
CA ASP A 33 5.92 -8.30 17.26
C ASP A 33 6.56 -7.17 16.43
N VAL A 34 7.85 -6.94 16.70
CA VAL A 34 8.63 -5.87 16.07
C VAL A 34 8.95 -6.20 14.62
N ASP A 35 9.11 -7.48 14.27
CA ASP A 35 9.40 -7.90 12.90
C ASP A 35 8.19 -7.66 12.01
N ALA A 36 6.98 -7.92 12.52
CA ALA A 36 5.74 -7.59 11.83
C ALA A 36 5.58 -6.07 11.63
N LEU A 37 5.96 -5.24 12.62
CA LEU A 37 5.97 -3.78 12.47
C LEU A 37 6.99 -3.31 11.41
N ALA A 38 8.19 -3.88 11.40
CA ALA A 38 9.20 -3.55 10.39
C ALA A 38 8.67 -3.89 8.99
N SER A 39 8.06 -5.06 8.82
CA SER A 39 7.45 -5.49 7.56
C SER A 39 6.33 -4.53 7.10
N ALA A 40 5.49 -4.06 8.03
CA ALA A 40 4.44 -3.10 7.73
C ALA A 40 4.99 -1.73 7.27
N VAL A 41 6.11 -1.29 7.86
CA VAL A 41 6.80 -0.07 7.42
C VAL A 41 7.41 -0.24 6.03
N GLU A 42 8.07 -1.37 5.76
CA GLU A 42 8.66 -1.67 4.45
C GLU A 42 7.59 -1.64 3.34
N ALA A 43 6.44 -2.27 3.57
CA ALA A 43 5.31 -2.24 2.64
C ALA A 43 4.73 -0.83 2.43
N ALA A 44 4.79 0.04 3.44
CA ALA A 44 4.35 1.43 3.32
C ALA A 44 5.36 2.31 2.55
N LEU A 45 6.64 1.94 2.57
CA LEU A 45 7.71 2.63 1.86
C LEU A 45 7.79 2.25 0.38
N ASP A 46 7.45 1.01 0.05
CA ASP A 46 7.42 0.46 -1.30
C ASP A 46 6.06 -0.21 -1.57
N PRO A 47 4.98 0.58 -1.76
CA PRO A 47 3.68 0.00 -2.04
C PRO A 47 3.71 -0.66 -3.41
N ASP A 48 3.34 -1.94 -3.47
CA ASP A 48 3.14 -2.65 -4.72
C ASP A 48 2.24 -1.82 -5.63
N LEU A 49 2.72 -1.57 -6.86
CA LEU A 49 1.88 -0.95 -7.88
C LEU A 49 0.63 -1.82 -8.03
N PRO A 50 -0.58 -1.23 -8.03
CA PRO A 50 -1.79 -2.01 -8.24
C PRO A 50 -1.57 -2.83 -9.50
N MET A 51 -1.63 -4.16 -9.37
CA MET A 51 -1.55 -5.07 -10.51
C MET A 51 -2.59 -4.58 -11.51
N ALA A 52 -2.13 -3.97 -12.60
CA ALA A 52 -3.01 -3.58 -13.68
C ALA A 52 -3.55 -4.90 -14.24
N GLU A 53 -4.76 -5.27 -13.82
CA GLU A 53 -5.55 -6.28 -14.51
C GLU A 53 -5.63 -5.82 -15.96
N GLY A 54 -4.86 -6.50 -16.81
CA GLY A 54 -4.62 -6.04 -18.16
C GLY A 54 -5.92 -5.91 -18.94
N ARG A 55 -6.20 -4.70 -19.44
CA ARG A 55 -6.99 -4.61 -20.67
C ARG A 55 -6.09 -5.00 -21.82
N ARG A 56 -6.42 -6.11 -22.47
CA ARG A 56 -5.69 -6.60 -23.64
C ARG A 56 -5.94 -5.67 -24.84
N PRO A 57 -5.00 -5.57 -25.80
CA PRO A 57 -5.04 -4.60 -26.91
C PRO A 57 -6.19 -4.74 -27.93
N SER A 58 -7.16 -5.64 -27.72
CA SER A 58 -8.21 -5.95 -28.71
C SER A 58 -9.40 -4.98 -28.71
N GLU A 59 -9.48 -4.03 -27.78
CA GLU A 59 -10.64 -3.10 -27.66
C GLU A 59 -10.39 -1.72 -28.29
N LEU A 60 -9.21 -1.47 -28.88
CA LEU A 60 -8.84 -0.16 -29.45
C LEU A 60 -9.16 0.01 -30.94
N ASN A 61 -9.86 -0.94 -31.57
CA ASN A 61 -10.28 -0.86 -32.98
C ASN A 61 -11.81 -0.93 -33.13
N ALA A 62 -12.54 -0.01 -32.48
CA ALA A 62 -13.82 0.43 -33.02
C ALA A 62 -13.53 1.65 -33.90
N THR A 63 -13.24 1.32 -35.16
CA THR A 63 -13.08 2.21 -36.32
C THR A 63 -13.94 3.46 -36.22
N ASN A 64 -13.25 4.61 -36.26
CA ASN A 64 -13.81 5.88 -36.69
C ASN A 64 -14.19 5.70 -38.17
N ASP A 65 -15.41 5.26 -38.45
CA ASP A 65 -15.97 5.25 -39.82
C ASP A 65 -16.68 6.60 -40.03
N ASP A 66 -16.31 7.26 -41.13
CA ASP A 66 -16.63 8.63 -41.60
C ASP A 66 -18.00 9.23 -41.24
#